data_AF-A0AAT9WN14-F1
#
_entry.id   AF-A0AAT9WN14-F1
#
_cell.length_a   1.000
_cell.length_b   1.000
_cell.length_c   1.000
_cell.angle_alpha   90.00
_cell.angle_beta   90.00
_cell.angle_gamma   90.00
#
_symmetry.space_group_name_H-M   'P 1'
#
loop_
_entity.id
_entity.type
_entity.pdbx_description
1 polymer ?
#
loop_
_entity_poly.entity_id
_entity_poly.type
_entity_poly.pdbx_seq_one_letter_code
_entity_poly.pdbx_strand_id
1 'polypeptide(L)'
;MAVVHKTVFLSYSAEQMFDLVANVEDYPKFLPWCGGVKVLEKSENKLVASVGINFHGVKQSFTTSNTNTRPTQMTMKLVDGPFKVMDGVWSFKALRADACKVEFDLKYEFSSIILEQLIGPVFGMIANSMVDSFCKRAETVYG
;
A
#
# COMPACT_ATOMS: atom_id res chain seq x y z
N MET A 1 -15.80 3.28 10.35
CA MET A 1 -15.21 2.36 9.35
C MET A 1 -15.13 3.08 8.02
N ALA A 2 -13.93 3.21 7.46
CA ALA A 2 -13.68 3.90 6.20
C ALA A 2 -13.35 2.89 5.10
N VAL A 3 -13.70 3.22 3.86
CA VAL A 3 -13.42 2.42 2.67
C VAL A 3 -12.87 3.31 1.58
N VAL A 4 -11.80 2.86 0.92
CA VAL A 4 -11.17 3.52 -0.21
C VAL A 4 -11.15 2.54 -1.37
N HIS A 5 -11.59 2.99 -2.54
CA HIS A 5 -11.49 2.24 -3.79
C HIS A 5 -10.81 3.15 -4.80
N LYS A 6 -9.74 2.67 -5.45
CA LYS A 6 -8.98 3.41 -6.46
C LYS A 6 -8.73 2.52 -7.65
N THR A 7 -8.86 3.10 -8.84
CA THR A 7 -8.64 2.42 -10.11
C THR A 7 -7.85 3.32 -11.04
N VAL A 8 -6.79 2.80 -11.64
CA VAL A 8 -5.99 3.51 -12.65
C VAL A 8 -5.66 2.61 -13.82
N PHE A 9 -5.44 3.22 -14.99
CA PHE A 9 -5.01 2.57 -16.22
C PHE A 9 -3.63 3.12 -16.58
N LEU A 10 -2.67 2.24 -16.83
CA LEU A 10 -1.27 2.61 -16.99
C LEU A 10 -0.67 1.90 -18.20
N SER A 11 0.22 2.58 -18.92
CA SER A 11 1.05 2.02 -20.01
C SER A 11 2.27 1.27 -19.49
N TYR A 12 2.07 0.43 -18.47
CA TYR A 12 3.06 -0.48 -17.90
C TYR A 12 2.42 -1.86 -17.73
N SER A 13 3.22 -2.92 -17.74
CA SER A 13 2.70 -4.27 -17.56
C SER A 13 2.17 -4.49 -16.14
N ALA A 14 1.25 -5.45 -15.98
CA ALA A 14 0.74 -5.83 -14.66
C ALA A 14 1.87 -6.31 -13.73
N GLU A 15 2.89 -6.97 -14.29
CA GLU A 15 4.08 -7.43 -13.59
C GLU A 15 4.93 -6.27 -13.07
N GLN A 16 5.20 -5.27 -13.91
CA GLN A 16 5.93 -4.07 -13.54
C GLN A 16 5.27 -3.35 -12.36
N MET A 17 3.94 -3.19 -12.40
CA MET A 17 3.20 -2.53 -11.32
C MET A 17 3.12 -3.39 -10.06
N PHE A 18 2.94 -4.71 -10.20
CA PHE A 18 2.97 -5.63 -9.07
C PHE A 18 4.30 -5.52 -8.32
N ASP A 19 5.42 -5.55 -9.05
CA ASP A 19 6.76 -5.55 -8.44
C ASP A 19 7.04 -4.27 -7.66
N LEU A 20 6.55 -3.11 -8.12
CA LEU A 20 6.66 -1.86 -7.36
C LEU A 20 5.92 -1.92 -6.03
N VAL A 21 4.71 -2.48 -6.01
CA VAL A 21 3.89 -2.64 -4.79
C VAL A 21 4.46 -3.74 -3.89
N ALA A 22 5.02 -4.82 -4.45
CA ALA A 22 5.62 -5.89 -3.65
C ALA A 22 6.94 -5.47 -3.00
N ASN A 23 7.68 -4.53 -3.61
CA ASN A 23 8.96 -4.06 -3.10
C ASN A 23 8.82 -2.99 -2.00
N VAL A 24 8.29 -3.39 -0.85
CA VAL A 24 8.03 -2.49 0.29
C VAL A 24 9.28 -1.77 0.80
N GLU A 25 10.47 -2.31 0.60
CA GLU A 25 11.74 -1.73 1.04
C GLU A 25 12.05 -0.41 0.30
N ASP A 26 11.47 -0.22 -0.89
CA ASP A 26 11.61 1.00 -1.68
C ASP A 26 10.64 2.11 -1.28
N TYR A 27 9.63 1.83 -0.45
CA TYR A 27 8.60 2.80 -0.08
C TYR A 27 9.17 4.13 0.48
N PRO A 28 10.20 4.14 1.35
CA PRO A 28 10.79 5.39 1.82
C PRO A 28 11.38 6.27 0.72
N LYS A 29 11.67 5.72 -0.47
CA LYS A 29 12.25 6.46 -1.60
C LYS A 29 11.22 7.34 -2.32
N PHE A 30 9.93 7.02 -2.23
CA PHE A 30 8.90 7.69 -3.04
C PHE A 30 7.56 7.96 -2.34
N LEU A 31 7.32 7.40 -1.16
CA LEU A 31 6.15 7.72 -0.34
C LEU A 31 6.51 8.85 0.64
N PRO A 32 6.01 10.08 0.46
CA PRO A 32 6.46 11.26 1.23
C PRO A 32 6.20 11.18 2.74
N TRP A 33 5.27 10.33 3.14
CA TRP A 33 4.86 10.11 4.54
C TRP A 33 5.53 8.87 5.16
N CYS A 34 6.28 8.09 4.38
CA CYS A 34 6.88 6.86 4.86
C CYS A 34 8.09 7.17 5.74
N GLY A 35 7.97 6.83 7.03
CA GLY A 35 9.03 6.99 8.03
C GLY A 35 10.05 5.85 8.05
N GLY A 36 9.93 4.88 7.15
CA GLY A 36 10.76 3.67 7.10
C GLY A 36 9.94 2.41 6.94
N VAL A 37 10.60 1.31 6.57
CA VAL A 37 9.99 -0.02 6.44
C VAL A 37 10.87 -1.05 7.12
N LYS A 38 10.24 -2.01 7.81
CA LYS A 38 10.91 -3.17 8.41
C LYS A 38 10.24 -4.45 7.93
N VAL A 39 10.96 -5.25 7.15
CA VAL A 39 10.53 -6.61 6.77
C VAL A 39 10.72 -7.55 7.94
N LEU A 40 9.66 -8.27 8.32
CA LEU A 40 9.65 -9.23 9.43
C LEU A 40 9.70 -10.68 8.92
N GLU A 41 9.04 -10.95 7.79
CA GLU A 41 9.00 -12.26 7.14
C GLU A 41 8.88 -12.04 5.63
N LYS A 42 9.63 -12.78 4.82
CA LYS A 42 9.53 -12.74 3.36
C LYS A 42 9.75 -14.13 2.81
N SER A 43 8.77 -14.63 2.06
CA SER A 43 8.83 -15.88 1.30
C SER A 43 8.30 -15.63 -0.12
N GLU A 44 8.15 -16.69 -0.91
CA GLU A 44 7.70 -16.59 -2.31
C GLU A 44 6.35 -15.88 -2.46
N ASN A 45 5.38 -16.21 -1.61
CA ASN A 45 4.01 -15.71 -1.71
C ASN A 45 3.54 -14.95 -0.46
N LYS A 46 4.39 -14.76 0.55
CA LYS A 46 4.03 -14.08 1.80
C LYS A 46 5.06 -13.02 2.17
N LEU A 47 4.58 -11.88 2.61
CA LEU A 47 5.41 -10.78 3.12
C LEU A 47 4.76 -10.19 4.37
N VAL A 48 5.45 -10.25 5.50
CA VAL A 48 5.05 -9.52 6.71
C VAL A 48 6.00 -8.33 6.87
N ALA A 49 5.47 -7.12 6.86
CA ALA A 49 6.27 -5.91 6.96
C ALA A 49 5.56 -4.83 7.77
N SER A 50 6.35 -4.05 8.50
CA SER A 50 5.92 -2.86 9.21
C SER A 50 6.28 -1.61 8.40
N VAL A 51 5.31 -0.73 8.20
CA VAL A 51 5.48 0.56 7.52
C VAL A 51 5.31 1.67 8.54
N GLY A 52 6.33 2.52 8.67
CA GLY A 52 6.29 3.71 9.50
C GLY A 52 5.57 4.85 8.80
N ILE A 53 4.72 5.55 9.55
CA ILE A 53 4.14 6.84 9.20
C ILE A 53 4.93 7.90 9.95
N ASN A 54 5.51 8.84 9.22
CA ASN A 54 6.15 10.03 9.77
C ASN A 54 5.69 11.25 8.98
N PHE A 55 4.66 11.93 9.48
CA PHE A 55 4.07 13.06 8.77
C PHE A 55 3.57 14.12 9.76
N HIS A 56 4.06 15.35 9.62
CA HIS A 56 3.63 16.51 10.43
C HIS A 56 3.59 16.24 11.95
N GLY A 57 4.63 15.58 12.47
CA GLY A 57 4.74 15.28 13.91
C GLY A 57 4.02 14.01 14.37
N VAL A 58 3.17 13.40 13.53
CA VAL A 58 2.59 12.08 13.78
C VAL A 58 3.63 11.01 13.46
N LYS A 59 4.01 10.23 14.47
CA LYS A 59 4.89 9.06 14.34
C LYS A 59 4.14 7.82 14.80
N GLN A 60 3.81 6.96 13.85
CA GLN A 60 3.09 5.70 14.08
C GLN A 60 3.60 4.64 13.11
N SER A 61 3.18 3.40 13.29
CA SER A 61 3.45 2.33 12.34
C SER A 61 2.26 1.39 12.25
N PHE A 62 2.16 0.68 11.14
CA PHE A 62 1.26 -0.45 11.00
C PHE A 62 2.00 -1.59 10.32
N THR A 63 1.65 -2.81 10.69
CA THR A 63 2.24 -4.04 10.19
C THR A 63 1.17 -4.83 9.47
N THR A 64 1.46 -5.29 8.25
CA THR A 64 0.57 -6.18 7.50
C THR A 64 1.25 -7.50 7.18
N SER A 65 0.43 -8.54 7.09
CA SER A 65 0.77 -9.78 6.40
C SER A 65 0.11 -9.74 5.02
N ASN A 66 0.94 -9.79 4.00
CA ASN A 66 0.53 -9.76 2.61
C ASN A 66 0.63 -11.17 2.03
N THR A 67 -0.41 -11.60 1.32
CA THR A 67 -0.42 -12.83 0.51
C THR A 67 -0.48 -12.45 -0.95
N ASN A 68 0.47 -12.96 -1.72
CA ASN A 68 0.77 -12.55 -3.08
C ASN A 68 0.45 -13.67 -4.07
N THR A 69 -0.33 -13.34 -5.09
CA THR A 69 -0.52 -14.14 -6.30
C THR A 69 0.08 -13.36 -7.45
N ARG A 70 1.40 -13.51 -7.68
CA ARG A 70 2.10 -12.71 -8.70
C ARG A 70 1.65 -13.12 -10.11
N PRO A 71 1.47 -12.17 -11.05
CA PRO A 71 1.46 -10.71 -10.86
C PRO A 71 0.06 -10.13 -10.60
N THR A 72 -0.96 -10.95 -10.36
CA THR A 72 -2.37 -10.55 -10.49
C THR A 72 -2.97 -9.94 -9.23
N GLN A 73 -2.50 -10.30 -8.03
CA GLN A 73 -3.16 -9.88 -6.80
C GLN A 73 -2.23 -9.87 -5.57
N MET A 74 -2.50 -8.95 -4.64
CA MET A 74 -1.95 -8.94 -3.29
C MET A 74 -3.05 -8.64 -2.28
N THR A 75 -3.22 -9.51 -1.27
CA THR A 75 -4.14 -9.28 -0.16
C THR A 75 -3.35 -8.89 1.08
N MET A 76 -3.72 -7.79 1.72
CA MET A 76 -3.11 -7.25 2.93
C MET A 76 -4.05 -7.49 4.12
N LYS A 77 -3.50 -8.00 5.23
CA LYS A 77 -4.19 -8.15 6.50
C LYS A 77 -3.41 -7.49 7.62
N LEU A 78 -4.09 -6.75 8.48
CA LEU A 78 -3.50 -6.15 9.67
C LEU A 78 -2.90 -7.23 10.59
N VAL A 79 -1.68 -6.97 11.06
CA VAL A 79 -1.01 -7.74 12.13
C VAL A 79 -0.90 -6.90 13.39
N ASP A 80 -0.51 -5.63 13.25
CA ASP A 80 -0.31 -4.69 14.36
C ASP A 80 -0.47 -3.24 13.89
N GLY A 81 -0.85 -2.32 14.79
CA GLY A 81 -0.94 -0.88 14.49
C GLY A 81 -2.12 -0.18 15.17
N PRO A 82 -2.41 1.08 14.84
CA PRO A 82 -3.47 1.89 15.47
C PRO A 82 -4.89 1.51 15.00
N PHE A 83 -5.01 0.39 14.29
CA PHE A 83 -6.24 -0.06 13.67
C PHE A 83 -6.80 -1.26 14.42
N LYS A 84 -8.12 -1.35 14.49
CA LYS A 84 -8.83 -2.58 14.82
C LYS A 84 -8.94 -3.50 13.61
N VAL A 85 -9.11 -2.91 12.43
CA VAL A 85 -9.16 -3.60 11.14
C VAL A 85 -8.41 -2.76 10.13
N MET A 86 -7.57 -3.40 9.32
CA MET A 86 -7.01 -2.81 8.10
C MET A 86 -6.80 -3.93 7.08
N ASP A 87 -7.69 -4.00 6.11
CA ASP A 87 -7.70 -5.01 5.06
C ASP A 87 -7.55 -4.32 3.71
N GLY A 88 -6.58 -4.77 2.91
CA GLY A 88 -6.31 -4.20 1.60
C GLY A 88 -6.30 -5.27 0.52
N VAL A 89 -6.69 -4.92 -0.70
CA VAL A 89 -6.54 -5.77 -1.88
C VAL A 89 -6.00 -4.92 -3.01
N TRP A 90 -4.87 -5.32 -3.57
CA TRP A 90 -4.38 -4.85 -4.85
C TRP A 90 -4.74 -5.87 -5.92
N SER A 91 -5.31 -5.42 -7.03
CA SER A 91 -5.55 -6.24 -8.21
C SER A 91 -4.87 -5.61 -9.42
N PHE A 92 -4.13 -6.42 -10.17
CA PHE A 92 -3.41 -6.01 -11.36
C PHE A 92 -3.93 -6.83 -12.55
N LYS A 93 -4.64 -6.15 -13.45
CA LYS A 93 -5.28 -6.78 -14.62
C LYS A 93 -4.55 -6.36 -15.87
N ALA A 94 -3.89 -7.30 -16.54
CA ALA A 94 -3.28 -7.04 -17.84
C ALA A 94 -4.37 -6.67 -18.86
N LEU A 95 -4.14 -5.60 -19.62
CA LEU A 95 -4.98 -5.17 -20.73
C LEU A 95 -4.30 -5.45 -22.07
N ARG A 96 -2.97 -5.33 -22.08
CA ARG A 96 -2.03 -5.76 -23.13
C ARG A 96 -0.69 -6.11 -22.47
N ALA A 97 0.32 -6.49 -23.27
CA ALA A 97 1.64 -6.84 -22.74
C ALA A 97 2.28 -5.72 -21.91
N ASP A 98 2.04 -4.47 -22.28
CA ASP A 98 2.61 -3.24 -21.72
C ASP A 98 1.52 -2.23 -21.32
N ALA A 99 0.34 -2.71 -20.92
CA ALA A 99 -0.63 -1.88 -20.21
C ALA A 99 -1.47 -2.71 -19.25
N CYS A 100 -1.81 -2.13 -18.10
CA CYS A 100 -2.63 -2.77 -17.09
C CYS A 100 -3.63 -1.80 -16.46
N LYS A 101 -4.65 -2.40 -15.84
CA LYS A 101 -5.52 -1.76 -14.86
C LYS A 101 -5.05 -2.16 -13.47
N VAL A 102 -4.83 -1.17 -12.59
CA VAL A 102 -4.54 -1.39 -11.18
C VAL A 102 -5.74 -0.96 -10.35
N GLU A 103 -6.20 -1.83 -9.47
CA GLU A 103 -7.28 -1.56 -8.51
C GLU A 103 -6.73 -1.71 -7.09
N PHE A 104 -7.08 -0.78 -6.21
CA PHE A 104 -6.73 -0.82 -4.80
C PHE A 104 -7.97 -0.57 -3.96
N ASP A 105 -8.33 -1.59 -3.18
CA ASP A 105 -9.41 -1.56 -2.21
C ASP A 105 -8.81 -1.59 -0.81
N LEU A 106 -9.17 -0.63 0.05
CA LEU A 106 -8.70 -0.56 1.43
C LEU A 106 -9.87 -0.30 2.36
N LYS A 107 -10.03 -1.15 3.36
CA LYS A 107 -10.98 -1.01 4.44
C LYS A 107 -10.23 -0.86 5.76
N TYR A 108 -10.56 0.15 6.55
CA TYR A 108 -9.96 0.30 7.86
C TYR A 108 -10.90 0.88 8.94
N GLU A 109 -10.57 0.57 10.18
CA GLU A 109 -11.23 1.05 11.40
C GLU A 109 -10.16 1.26 12.47
N PHE A 110 -10.11 2.45 13.07
CA PHE A 110 -9.19 2.72 14.18
C PHE A 110 -9.59 1.95 15.44
N SER A 111 -8.63 1.62 16.29
CA SER A 111 -8.91 0.90 17.55
C SER A 111 -9.52 1.79 18.64
N SER A 112 -9.44 3.12 18.51
CA SER A 112 -10.14 4.07 19.38
C SER A 112 -10.44 5.39 18.68
N ILE A 113 -11.42 6.14 19.21
CA ILE A 113 -11.79 7.48 18.73
C ILE A 113 -10.63 8.47 18.85
N ILE A 114 -9.81 8.34 19.90
CA ILE A 114 -8.64 9.22 20.12
C ILE A 114 -7.60 8.99 19.02
N LEU A 115 -7.31 7.73 18.68
CA LEU A 115 -6.38 7.39 17.59
C LEU A 115 -6.93 7.85 16.24
N GLU A 116 -8.24 7.73 16.02
CA GLU A 116 -8.90 8.25 14.82
C GLU A 116 -8.75 9.78 14.70
N GLN A 117 -8.93 10.53 15.78
CA GLN A 117 -8.76 11.99 15.74
C GLN A 117 -7.29 12.40 15.51
N LEU A 118 -6.35 11.65 16.08
CA LEU A 118 -4.92 11.95 15.96
C LEU A 118 -4.34 11.59 14.58
N ILE A 119 -4.75 10.45 14.02
CA ILE A 119 -4.10 9.83 12.84
C ILE A 119 -5.02 9.86 11.61
N GLY A 120 -6.33 9.90 11.80
CA GLY A 120 -7.35 9.82 10.74
C GLY A 120 -7.14 10.79 9.57
N PRO A 121 -6.92 12.10 9.80
CA PRO A 121 -6.69 13.05 8.71
C PRO A 121 -5.47 12.69 7.83
N VAL A 122 -4.37 12.26 8.48
CA VAL A 122 -3.15 11.85 7.79
C VAL A 122 -3.36 10.53 7.05
N PHE A 123 -3.99 9.54 7.70
CA PHE A 123 -4.20 8.24 7.09
C PHE A 123 -5.19 8.29 5.92
N GLY A 124 -6.20 9.16 5.98
CA GLY A 124 -7.09 9.43 4.86
C GLY A 124 -6.33 9.96 3.64
N MET A 125 -5.37 10.86 3.81
CA MET A 125 -4.48 11.32 2.73
C MET A 125 -3.61 10.17 2.21
N ILE A 126 -2.98 9.40 3.11
CA ILE A 126 -2.14 8.25 2.76
C ILE A 126 -2.91 7.28 1.87
N ALA A 127 -4.07 6.81 2.32
CA ALA A 127 -4.89 5.84 1.60
C ALA A 127 -5.32 6.36 0.21
N ASN A 128 -5.61 7.66 0.09
CA ASN A 128 -6.02 8.25 -1.18
C ASN A 128 -4.85 8.52 -2.15
N SER A 129 -3.64 8.74 -1.64
CA SER A 129 -2.43 9.05 -2.43
C SER A 129 -1.62 7.82 -2.84
N MET A 130 -1.97 6.64 -2.30
CA MET A 130 -1.22 5.41 -2.44
C MET A 130 -0.98 5.06 -3.92
N VAL A 131 -2.07 4.89 -4.69
CA VAL A 131 -2.02 4.51 -6.12
C VAL A 131 -1.27 5.56 -6.94
N ASP A 132 -1.55 6.85 -6.73
CA ASP A 132 -0.90 7.94 -7.47
C ASP A 132 0.63 7.96 -7.25
N SER A 133 1.08 7.62 -6.04
CA SER A 133 2.51 7.53 -5.72
C SER A 133 3.19 6.38 -6.47
N PHE A 134 2.50 5.25 -6.63
CA PHE A 134 2.99 4.14 -7.45
C PHE A 134 2.99 4.46 -8.94
N CYS A 135 2.01 5.20 -9.45
CA CYS A 135 2.02 5.69 -10.83
C CYS A 135 3.26 6.54 -11.12
N LYS A 136 3.57 7.50 -10.24
CA LYS A 136 4.78 8.33 -10.34
C LYS A 136 6.07 7.50 -10.23
N ARG A 137 6.07 6.51 -9.34
CA ARG A 137 7.22 5.61 -9.20
C ARG A 137 7.44 4.77 -10.46
N ALA A 138 6.37 4.31 -11.11
CA ALA A 138 6.46 3.58 -12.37
C ALA A 138 7.11 4.40 -13.48
N GLU A 139 6.73 5.68 -13.61
CA GLU A 139 7.38 6.60 -14.55
C GLU A 139 8.86 6.82 -14.25
N THR A 140 9.24 6.88 -12.97
CA THR A 140 10.65 7.02 -12.59
C THR A 140 11.48 5.75 -12.86
N VAL A 141 10.87 4.56 -12.81
CA VAL A 141 11.58 3.27 -12.88
C VAL A 141 11.56 2.67 -14.29
N TYR A 142 10.49 2.90 -15.05
CA TYR A 142 10.25 2.27 -16.35
C TYR A 142 10.05 3.26 -17.50
N GLY A 143 9.88 4.55 -17.20
CA GLY A 143 9.69 5.63 -18.19
C GLY A 143 10.98 6.22 -18.72
#